data_AF-A0A8J6YZM2-F1
#
_entry.id   AF-A0A8J6YZM2-F1
#
_cell.length_a   1.000
_cell.length_b   1.000
_cell.length_c   1.000
_cell.angle_alpha   90.00
_cell.angle_beta   90.00
_cell.angle_gamma   90.00
#
_symmetry.space_group_name_H-M   'P 1'
#
loop_
_entity.id
_entity.type
_entity.pdbx_description
1 polymer ?
#
loop_
_entity_poly.entity_id
_entity_poly.type
_entity_poly.pdbx_seq_one_letter_code
_entity_poly.pdbx_strand_id
1 'polypeptide(L)' 'MMTMLLRYIGDGKKVSFAQGGYYEARKIHDEIGEAWAIFDEGDDWYVYGLKFVEENFEEVTEDDFKTSRTV' A
#
# COMPACT_ATOMS: atom_id res chain seq x y z
N MET A 1 6.70 -16.21 -2.18
CA MET A 1 6.89 -14.76 -2.08
C MET A 1 6.04 -14.28 -0.92
N MET A 2 6.60 -13.52 0.01
CA MET A 2 5.84 -12.97 1.14
C MET A 2 5.05 -11.77 0.63
N THR A 3 3.72 -11.81 0.72
CA THR A 3 2.86 -10.70 0.31
C THR A 3 2.88 -9.66 1.42
N MET A 4 3.38 -8.46 1.12
CA MET A 4 3.31 -7.33 2.05
C MET A 4 2.03 -6.55 1.80
N LEU A 5 1.40 -6.07 2.86
CA LEU A 5 0.19 -5.26 2.79
C LEU A 5 0.47 -3.87 3.38
N LEU A 6 -0.11 -2.85 2.75
CA LEU A 6 -0.11 -1.49 3.25
C LEU A 6 -1.54 -1.05 3.53
N ARG A 7 -1.78 -0.45 4.70
CA ARG A 7 -3.07 0.18 5.04
C ARG A 7 -2.99 1.67 4.78
N TYR A 8 -3.98 2.23 4.07
CA TYR A 8 -4.03 3.68 3.86
C TYR A 8 -4.45 4.43 5.15
N ILE A 9 -3.67 5.43 5.55
CA ILE A 9 -3.88 6.29 6.74
C ILE A 9 -4.14 7.76 6.35
N GLY A 10 -4.45 8.07 5.09
CA GLY A 10 -4.67 9.44 4.64
C GLY A 10 -6.13 9.92 4.69
N ASP A 11 -6.30 11.24 4.65
CA ASP A 11 -7.61 11.91 4.61
C ASP A 11 -8.13 12.19 3.18
N GLY A 12 -7.74 11.38 2.18
CA GLY A 12 -8.22 11.51 0.80
C GLY A 12 -7.39 12.46 -0.09
N LYS A 13 -6.08 12.58 0.15
CA LYS A 13 -5.19 13.33 -0.77
C LYS A 13 -5.08 12.59 -2.11
N LYS A 14 -5.59 13.20 -3.20
CA LYS A 14 -5.27 13.03 -4.65
C LYS A 14 -4.78 11.65 -5.18
N VAL A 15 -5.10 10.55 -4.52
CA VAL A 15 -4.71 9.18 -4.92
C VAL A 15 -5.95 8.30 -4.78
N SER A 16 -6.19 7.45 -5.78
CA SER A 16 -7.43 6.69 -5.98
C SER A 16 -7.61 5.47 -5.08
N PHE A 17 -6.94 5.43 -3.93
CA PHE A 17 -7.09 4.33 -2.99
C PHE A 17 -8.40 4.47 -2.19
N ALA A 18 -9.19 3.39 -2.12
CA ALA A 18 -10.28 3.26 -1.16
C ALA A 18 -9.85 3.60 0.28
N GLN A 19 -10.37 4.70 0.84
CA GLN A 19 -9.98 5.12 2.19
C GLN A 19 -10.27 4.01 3.22
N GLY A 20 -9.26 3.60 3.98
CA GLY A 20 -9.35 2.49 4.94
C GLY A 20 -9.13 1.10 4.35
N GLY A 21 -8.73 1.00 3.08
CA GLY A 21 -8.37 -0.25 2.42
C GLY A 21 -6.97 -0.77 2.75
N TYR A 22 -6.76 -2.04 2.39
CA TYR A 22 -5.48 -2.74 2.44
C TYR A 22 -5.04 -3.04 1.01
N TYR A 23 -3.78 -2.77 0.71
CA TYR A 23 -3.22 -2.87 -0.64
C TYR A 23 -2.05 -3.83 -0.67
N GLU A 24 -1.97 -4.64 -1.72
CA GLU A 24 -0.76 -5.41 -1.97
C GLU A 24 0.37 -4.45 -2.32
N ALA A 25 1.51 -4.61 -1.64
CA ALA A 25 2.65 -3.76 -1.83
C ALA A 25 3.93 -4.59 -1.92
N ARG A 26 4.91 -4.05 -2.65
CA ARG A 26 6.24 -4.66 -2.79
C ARG A 26 7.30 -3.56 -2.78
N LYS A 27 8.34 -3.74 -1.97
CA LYS A 27 9.53 -2.89 -2.04
C LYS A 27 10.24 -3.16 -3.36
N ILE A 28 10.60 -2.10 -4.06
CA ILE A 28 11.37 -2.15 -5.31
C ILE A 28 12.53 -1.17 -5.22
N HIS A 29 13.59 -1.47 -5.96
CA HIS A 29 14.71 -0.56 -6.17
C HIS A 29 14.70 -0.14 -7.63
N ASP A 30 14.57 1.16 -7.89
CA ASP A 30 14.46 1.72 -9.24
C ASP A 30 15.41 2.92 -9.42
N GLU A 31 15.37 3.58 -10.58
CA GLU A 31 16.24 4.71 -10.96
C GLU A 31 16.19 5.90 -9.97
N ILE A 32 15.13 5.98 -9.17
CA ILE A 32 14.88 7.01 -8.15
C ILE A 32 15.23 6.54 -6.72
N GLY A 33 15.77 5.32 -6.55
CA GLY A 33 16.12 4.71 -5.27
C GLY A 33 15.06 3.72 -4.76
N GLU A 34 14.93 3.65 -3.43
CA GLU A 34 13.95 2.76 -2.78
C GLU A 34 12.53 3.30 -2.95
N ALA A 35 11.63 2.44 -3.42
CA ALA A 35 10.23 2.77 -3.66
C ALA A 35 9.32 1.58 -3.33
N TRP A 36 8.02 1.82 -3.36
CA TRP A 36 7.00 0.80 -3.23
C TRP A 36 6.14 0.73 -4.49
N ALA A 37 6.01 -0.46 -5.05
CA ALA A 37 4.94 -0.76 -5.99
C ALA A 37 3.70 -1.17 -5.20
N ILE A 38 2.57 -0.52 -5.44
CA ILE A 38 1.28 -0.78 -4.78
C ILE A 38 0.26 -1.18 -5.84
N PHE A 39 -0.41 -2.30 -5.62
CA PHE A 39 -1.49 -2.81 -6.46
C PHE A 39 -2.80 -2.14 -6.06
N ASP A 40 -3.42 -1.42 -6.99
CA ASP A 40 -4.71 -0.74 -6.78
C ASP A 40 -5.89 -1.60 -7.27
N GLU A 41 -7.12 -1.18 -6.96
CA GLU A 41 -8.38 -1.82 -7.39
C GLU A 41 -8.58 -1.85 -8.91
N GLY A 42 -7.79 -1.10 -9.66
CA GLY A 42 -7.79 -1.07 -11.13
C GLY A 42 -7.00 -2.20 -11.80
N ASP A 43 -6.54 -3.20 -11.05
CA ASP A 43 -5.66 -4.29 -11.52
C ASP A 43 -4.28 -3.82 -12.03
N ASP A 44 -3.86 -2.62 -11.64
CA ASP A 44 -2.60 -1.99 -12.05
C ASP A 44 -1.65 -1.76 -10.87
N TRP A 45 -0.34 -1.82 -11.14
CA TRP A 45 0.71 -1.51 -10.18
C TRP A 45 1.20 -0.07 -10.35
N TYR A 46 1.22 0.68 -9.25
CA TYR A 46 1.68 2.06 -9.21
C TYR A 46 2.91 2.20 -8.31
N VAL A 47 3.91 2.94 -8.78
CA VAL A 47 5.15 3.17 -8.04
C VAL A 47 5.06 4.45 -7.23
N TYR A 48 5.30 4.34 -5.93
CA TYR A 48 5.34 5.45 -4.99
C TYR A 48 6.70 5.52 -4.31
N GLY A 49 7.25 6.73 -4.23
CA GLY A 49 8.50 6.96 -3.49
C GLY A 49 8.33 6.68 -2.00
N LEU A 50 9.40 6.23 -1.35
CA LEU A 50 9.41 5.82 0.06
C LEU A 50 8.76 6.85 0.99
N LYS A 51 9.13 8.13 0.85
CA LYS A 51 8.59 9.22 1.67
C LYS A 51 7.07 9.35 1.58
N PHE A 52 6.49 9.17 0.39
CA PHE A 52 5.04 9.24 0.23
C PHE A 52 4.35 8.09 0.97
N VAL A 53 4.94 6.89 0.92
CA VAL A 53 4.41 5.73 1.63
C VAL A 53 4.47 5.92 3.14
N GLU A 54 5.61 6.37 3.67
CA GLU A 54 5.77 6.65 5.11
C GLU A 54 4.79 7.70 5.66
N GLU A 55 4.41 8.69 4.83
CA GLU A 55 3.48 9.74 5.22
C GLU A 55 2.00 9.33 5.13
N ASN A 56 1.65 8.30 4.35
CA ASN A 56 0.25 7.99 4.01
C ASN A 56 -0.16 6.54 4.28
N PHE A 57 0.76 5.63 4.60
CA PHE A 57 0.47 4.19 4.75
C PHE A 57 1.16 3.58 5.97
N GLU A 58 0.55 2.50 6.48
CA GLU A 58 1.09 1.63 7.52
C GLU A 58 1.46 0.28 6.92
N GLU A 59 2.65 -0.26 7.24
CA GLU A 59 2.95 -1.66 6.96
C GLU A 59 2.15 -2.55 7.93
N VAL A 60 1.37 -3.46 7.38
CA VAL A 60 0.47 -4.33 8.15
C VAL A 60 0.67 -5.78 7.76
N THR A 61 0.44 -6.67 8.71
CA THR A 61 0.63 -8.10 8.50
C THR A 61 -0.59 -8.74 7.82
N GLU A 62 -0.41 -9.92 7.24
CA GLU A 62 -1.52 -10.69 6.66
C GLU A 62 -2.58 -11.07 7.72
N ASP A 63 -2.20 -11.18 8.99
CA ASP A 63 -3.11 -11.45 10.10
C ASP A 63 -4.02 -10.25 10.42
N ASP A 64 -3.49 -9.02 10.31
CA ASP A 64 -4.28 -7.78 10.43
C ASP A 64 -5.29 -7.65 9.28
N PHE A 65 -4.96 -8.16 8.10
CA PHE A 65 -5.86 -8.18 6.95
C PHE A 65 -6.99 -9.21 7.07
N LYS A 66 -6.70 -10.42 7.58
CA LYS A 66 -7.72 -11.47 7.72
C LYS A 66 -8.78 -11.10 8.76
N THR A 67 -8.38 -10.38 9.82
CA THR A 67 -9.28 -9.93 10.87
C THR A 67 -10.24 -8.83 10.41
N SER A 68 -9.87 -8.00 9.41
CA SER A 68 -10.75 -6.95 8.88
C SER A 68 -11.86 -7.47 7.93
N ARG A 69 -11.76 -8.71 7.45
CA ARG A 69 -12.70 -9.31 6.48
C ARG A 69 -13.82 -10.16 7.13
N THR A 70 -13.85 -10.23 8.47
CA THR A 70 -14.77 -11.10 9.24
C THR A 70 -15.86 -10.32 9.99
N VAL A 71 -16.18 -9.07 9.60
CA VAL A 71 -17.25 -8.26 10.21
C VAL A 71 -18.26 -7.82 9.17
#